data_AF-A0A9X6AG60-F1
#
_entry.id   AF-A0A9X6AG60-F1
#
_cell.length_a   1.000
_cell.length_b   1.000
_cell.length_c   1.000
_cell.angle_alpha   90.00
_cell.angle_beta   90.00
_cell.angle_gamma   90.00
#
_symmetry.space_group_name_H-M   'P 1'
#
loop_
_entity.id
_entity.type
_entity.pdbx_description
1 polymer ?
#
loop_
_entity_poly.entity_id
_entity_poly.type
_entity_poly.pdbx_seq_one_letter_code
_entity_poly.pdbx_strand_id
1 'polypeptide(L)'
;MGRSSTAAGVPDELERRLGVPDAVVTGLGSMIGAGIFAALAPAAHAAGSGLLLGLTVAAVVAYCNATSSARLAARYPASGGTYVYGRERLGDFWGHLAGWSFVVGKTASCAAMALTVGAYAWPGQAHTVAVAAVVALTAVNYAGVQKSAWLTRGIVAIVLAVLAAVVVASPT
;
A
#
# COMPACT_ATOMS: atom_id res chain seq x y z
N MET A 1 4.41 -9.72 -54.39
CA MET A 1 3.46 -10.66 -53.76
C MET A 1 3.70 -10.61 -52.26
N GLY A 2 2.94 -9.77 -51.56
CA GLY A 2 3.12 -9.49 -50.14
C GLY A 2 2.53 -10.60 -49.27
N ARG A 3 3.26 -11.01 -48.24
CA ARG A 3 2.69 -11.67 -47.08
C ARG A 3 2.70 -10.65 -45.95
N SER A 4 1.57 -9.97 -45.82
CA SER A 4 1.15 -9.28 -44.61
C SER A 4 1.09 -10.29 -43.46
N SER A 5 2.11 -10.28 -42.61
CA SER A 5 2.04 -10.92 -41.30
C SER A 5 1.37 -9.93 -40.35
N THR A 6 0.13 -10.23 -40.00
CA THR A 6 -0.68 -9.59 -38.96
C THR A 6 0.18 -9.36 -37.71
N ALA A 7 0.45 -8.09 -37.40
CA ALA A 7 0.97 -7.71 -36.09
C ALA A 7 -0.10 -8.09 -35.06
N ALA A 8 0.10 -9.22 -34.39
CA ALA A 8 -0.65 -9.59 -33.20
C ALA A 8 -0.57 -8.40 -32.23
N GLY A 9 -1.74 -7.93 -31.78
CA GLY A 9 -1.89 -6.71 -31.00
C GLY A 9 -0.89 -6.63 -29.86
N VAL A 10 -0.19 -5.51 -29.78
CA VAL A 10 0.62 -5.14 -28.62
C VAL A 10 -0.28 -5.26 -27.39
N PRO A 11 0.11 -6.00 -26.34
CA PRO A 11 -0.70 -6.13 -25.14
C PRO A 11 -0.96 -4.74 -24.57
N ASP A 12 -2.21 -4.51 -24.18
CA ASP A 12 -2.78 -3.31 -23.56
C ASP A 12 -1.78 -2.70 -22.53
N GLU A 13 -1.00 -1.72 -22.97
CA GLU A 13 0.04 -1.11 -22.13
C GLU A 13 -0.64 -0.24 -21.09
N LEU A 14 -0.38 -0.50 -19.80
CA LEU A 14 -0.98 0.25 -18.70
C LEU A 14 -0.73 1.75 -18.88
N GLU A 15 -1.80 2.50 -19.15
CA GLU A 15 -1.69 3.94 -19.34
C GLU A 15 -1.14 4.62 -18.08
N ARG A 16 -0.11 5.45 -18.26
CA ARG A 16 0.51 6.20 -17.16
C ARG A 16 -0.39 7.35 -16.72
N ARG A 17 -1.38 7.03 -15.88
CA ARG A 17 -2.44 7.95 -15.40
C ARG A 17 -2.11 8.67 -14.08
N LEU A 18 -1.02 8.31 -13.39
CA LEU A 18 -0.61 8.90 -12.11
C LEU A 18 0.79 9.53 -12.25
N GLY A 19 0.94 10.79 -11.80
CA GLY A 19 2.23 11.45 -11.69
C GLY A 19 2.97 11.08 -10.41
N VAL A 20 4.23 11.50 -10.29
CA VAL A 20 5.03 11.39 -9.05
C VAL A 20 4.30 11.93 -7.81
N PRO A 21 3.70 13.15 -7.81
CA PRO A 21 2.99 13.64 -6.62
C PRO A 21 1.78 12.77 -6.26
N ASP A 22 1.06 12.24 -7.24
CA ASP A 22 -0.09 11.35 -6.98
C ASP A 22 0.39 10.02 -6.39
N ALA A 23 1.51 9.49 -6.88
CA ALA A 23 2.14 8.28 -6.35
C ALA A 23 2.63 8.47 -4.90
N VAL A 24 3.25 9.61 -4.58
CA VAL A 24 3.69 9.95 -3.22
C VAL A 24 2.50 10.03 -2.27
N VAL A 25 1.45 10.77 -2.63
CA VAL A 25 0.26 10.92 -1.76
C VAL A 25 -0.44 9.58 -1.56
N THR A 26 -0.56 8.78 -2.62
CA THR A 26 -1.14 7.43 -2.53
C THR A 26 -0.29 6.53 -1.62
N GLY A 27 1.03 6.61 -1.74
CA GLY A 27 1.97 5.91 -0.86
C GLY A 27 1.80 6.31 0.60
N LEU A 28 1.77 7.61 0.90
CA LEU A 28 1.54 8.13 2.25
C LEU A 28 0.19 7.66 2.82
N GLY A 29 -0.88 7.71 2.03
CA GLY A 29 -2.18 7.19 2.45
C GLY A 29 -2.16 5.71 2.81
N SER A 30 -1.44 4.90 2.04
CA SER A 30 -1.28 3.48 2.34
C SER A 30 -0.48 3.21 3.62
N MET A 31 0.54 4.03 3.92
CA MET A 31 1.38 3.88 5.11
C MET A 31 0.67 4.36 6.38
N ILE A 32 0.05 5.54 6.32
CA ILE A 32 -0.61 6.17 7.47
C ILE A 32 -1.83 5.34 7.88
N GLY A 33 -2.66 4.92 6.91
CA GLY A 33 -3.93 4.26 7.21
C GLY A 33 -3.80 3.03 8.11
N ALA A 34 -2.90 2.10 7.78
CA ALA A 34 -2.75 0.86 8.54
C ALA A 34 -1.90 1.01 9.80
N GLY A 35 -0.80 1.76 9.70
CA GLY A 35 0.21 1.79 10.75
C GLY A 35 -0.21 2.61 11.97
N ILE A 36 -0.69 3.84 11.74
CA ILE A 36 -0.89 4.79 12.83
C ILE A 36 -2.06 4.40 13.74
N PHE A 37 -3.11 3.80 13.17
CA PHE A 37 -4.35 3.51 13.90
C PHE A 37 -4.38 2.11 14.52
N ALA A 38 -3.80 1.10 13.86
CA ALA A 38 -3.91 -0.29 14.32
C ALA A 38 -2.62 -0.82 14.95
N ALA A 39 -1.44 -0.37 14.52
CA ALA A 39 -0.18 -0.99 14.91
C ALA A 39 0.49 -0.35 16.14
N LEU A 40 0.27 0.96 16.37
CA LEU A 40 0.98 1.70 17.42
C LEU A 40 0.61 1.26 18.85
N ALA A 41 -0.68 1.07 19.16
CA ALA A 41 -1.09 0.70 20.52
C ALA A 41 -0.58 -0.70 20.93
N PRO A 42 -0.71 -1.76 20.12
CA PRO A 42 -0.09 -3.05 20.42
C PRO A 42 1.43 -2.97 20.51
N ALA A 43 2.09 -2.20 19.64
CA ALA A 43 3.54 -2.00 19.70
C ALA A 43 3.97 -1.28 20.99
N ALA A 44 3.21 -0.27 21.42
CA ALA A 44 3.45 0.45 22.68
C ALA A 44 3.28 -0.46 23.89
N HIS A 45 2.25 -1.31 23.90
CA HIS A 45 2.05 -2.30 24.97
C HIS A 45 3.18 -3.33 25.02
N ALA A 46 3.70 -3.77 23.87
CA ALA A 46 4.77 -4.76 23.82
C ALA A 46 6.15 -4.16 24.14
N ALA A 47 6.46 -2.96 23.64
CA ALA A 47 7.79 -2.36 23.75
C ALA A 47 7.94 -1.40 24.94
N GLY A 48 6.84 -0.89 25.49
CA GLY A 48 6.86 0.11 26.56
C GLY A 48 7.73 1.33 26.21
N SER A 49 8.69 1.65 27.07
CA SER A 49 9.66 2.73 26.85
C SER A 49 10.59 2.49 25.64
N GLY A 50 10.70 1.25 25.17
CA GLY A 50 11.48 0.88 23.99
C GLY A 50 10.80 1.19 22.65
N LEU A 51 9.55 1.67 22.65
CA LEU A 51 8.78 1.94 21.42
C LEU A 51 9.52 2.83 20.43
N LEU A 52 10.13 3.93 20.89
CA LEU A 52 10.84 4.87 20.03
C LEU A 52 12.11 4.26 19.41
N LEU A 53 12.82 3.43 20.16
CA LEU A 53 13.97 2.67 19.63
C LEU A 53 13.51 1.67 18.57
N GLY A 54 12.44 0.92 18.84
CA GLY A 54 11.84 0.00 17.86
C GLY A 54 11.39 0.72 16.59
N LEU A 55 10.76 1.89 16.72
CA LEU A 55 10.34 2.71 15.59
C LEU A 55 11.52 3.24 14.79
N THR A 56 12.62 3.61 15.46
CA THR A 56 13.85 4.07 14.80
C THR A 56 14.47 2.94 13.96
N VAL A 57 14.56 1.73 14.52
CA VAL A 57 15.05 0.54 13.78
C VAL A 57 14.14 0.24 12.59
N ALA A 58 12.81 0.27 12.78
CA ALA A 58 11.85 0.07 11.71
C ALA A 58 11.99 1.12 10.60
N ALA A 59 12.21 2.39 10.96
CA ALA A 59 12.41 3.48 10.00
C ALA A 59 13.69 3.29 9.17
N VAL A 60 14.80 2.86 9.78
CA VAL A 60 16.05 2.56 9.07
C VAL A 60 15.85 1.41 8.07
N VAL A 61 15.21 0.32 8.49
CA VAL A 61 14.92 -0.82 7.60
C VAL A 61 14.01 -0.40 6.44
N ALA A 62 12.97 0.39 6.72
CA ALA A 62 12.08 0.91 5.70
C ALA A 62 12.81 1.83 4.70
N TYR A 63 13.73 2.67 5.17
CA TYR A 63 14.54 3.55 4.33
C TYR A 63 15.47 2.76 3.40
N CYS A 64 16.17 1.74 3.94
CA CYS A 64 17.00 0.85 3.14
C CYS A 64 16.18 0.12 2.06
N ASN A 65 14.98 -0.36 2.42
CA ASN A 65 14.08 -1.02 1.47
C ASN A 65 13.58 -0.05 0.38
N ALA A 66 13.16 1.15 0.76
CA ALA A 66 12.65 2.17 -0.17
C ALA A 66 13.71 2.62 -1.17
N THR A 67 14.94 2.87 -0.71
CA THR A 67 16.05 3.28 -1.59
C THR A 67 16.50 2.15 -2.52
N SER A 68 16.56 0.91 -2.05
CA SER A 68 16.84 -0.26 -2.89
C SER A 68 15.76 -0.44 -3.98
N SER A 69 14.49 -0.36 -3.57
CA SER A 69 13.34 -0.48 -4.48
C SER A 69 13.30 0.64 -5.51
N ALA A 70 13.60 1.89 -5.12
CA ALA A 70 13.66 3.03 -6.03
C ALA A 70 14.75 2.86 -7.11
N ARG A 71 15.92 2.35 -6.73
CA ARG A 71 17.01 2.06 -7.68
C ARG A 71 16.63 0.94 -8.66
N LEU A 72 15.94 -0.09 -8.18
CA LEU A 72 15.44 -1.18 -9.02
C LEU A 72 14.34 -0.69 -9.97
N ALA A 73 13.41 0.12 -9.48
CA ALA A 73 12.35 0.73 -10.29
C ALA A 73 12.91 1.64 -11.40
N ALA A 74 13.94 2.43 -11.09
CA ALA A 74 14.61 3.26 -12.08
C ALA A 74 15.35 2.44 -13.15
N ARG A 75 15.91 1.28 -12.78
CA ARG A 75 16.62 0.39 -13.70
C ARG A 75 15.71 -0.53 -14.51
N TYR A 76 14.56 -0.91 -13.95
CA TYR A 76 13.57 -1.79 -14.57
C TYR A 76 12.21 -1.07 -14.60
N PRO A 77 12.01 -0.11 -15.53
CA PRO A 77 10.80 0.69 -15.63
C PRO A 77 9.67 -0.09 -16.32
N ALA A 78 9.36 -1.27 -15.80
CA ALA A 78 8.28 -2.12 -16.28
C ALA A 78 7.24 -2.33 -15.17
N SER A 79 5.97 -2.45 -15.58
CA SER A 79 4.86 -2.80 -14.69
C SER A 79 5.09 -4.19 -14.10
N GLY A 80 5.07 -4.30 -12.77
CA GLY A 80 5.18 -5.59 -12.06
C GLY A 80 6.01 -5.58 -10.77
N GLY A 81 6.71 -4.49 -10.45
CA GLY A 81 7.31 -4.27 -9.13
C GLY A 81 8.26 -5.38 -8.68
N THR A 82 8.09 -5.89 -7.46
CA THR A 82 8.98 -6.90 -6.84
C THR A 82 9.10 -8.19 -7.66
N TYR A 83 8.06 -8.60 -8.38
CA TYR A 83 8.11 -9.74 -9.30
C TYR A 83 9.15 -9.52 -10.39
N VAL A 84 9.08 -8.38 -11.08
CA VAL A 84 10.03 -8.03 -12.15
C VAL A 84 11.44 -7.92 -11.57
N TYR A 85 11.62 -7.24 -10.44
CA TYR A 85 12.95 -7.07 -9.85
C TYR A 85 13.59 -8.41 -9.47
N GLY A 86 12.81 -9.32 -8.87
CA GLY A 86 13.27 -10.67 -8.52
C GLY A 86 13.61 -11.49 -9.76
N ARG A 87 12.75 -11.45 -10.78
CA ARG A 87 12.99 -12.17 -12.04
C ARG A 87 14.26 -11.70 -12.73
N GLU A 88 14.45 -10.39 -12.88
CA GLU A 88 15.58 -9.81 -13.61
C GLU A 88 16.93 -9.95 -12.88
N ARG A 89 16.93 -10.18 -11.56
CA ARG A 89 18.17 -10.26 -10.77
C ARG A 89 18.51 -11.65 -10.26
N LEU A 90 17.50 -12.49 -10.04
CA LEU A 90 17.65 -13.78 -9.37
C LEU A 90 17.08 -14.94 -10.21
N GLY A 91 16.31 -14.65 -11.27
CA GLY A 91 15.72 -15.64 -12.16
C GLY A 91 14.23 -15.91 -11.88
N ASP A 92 13.61 -16.70 -12.75
CA ASP A 92 12.15 -16.86 -12.81
C ASP A 92 11.53 -17.35 -11.50
N PHE A 93 12.13 -18.35 -10.85
CA PHE A 93 11.62 -18.89 -9.59
C PHE A 93 11.50 -17.80 -8.50
N TRP A 94 12.55 -16.99 -8.33
CA TRP A 94 12.59 -15.94 -7.32
C TRP A 94 11.66 -14.77 -7.67
N GLY A 95 11.50 -14.47 -8.96
CA GLY A 95 10.47 -13.56 -9.45
C GLY A 95 9.08 -14.03 -9.03
N HIS A 96 8.71 -15.27 -9.34
CA HIS A 96 7.40 -15.83 -8.99
C HIS A 96 7.16 -15.85 -7.48
N LEU A 97 8.15 -16.27 -6.69
CA LEU A 97 8.05 -16.25 -5.24
C LEU A 97 7.84 -14.82 -4.70
N ALA A 98 8.57 -13.84 -5.22
CA ALA A 98 8.41 -12.43 -4.85
C ALA A 98 7.03 -11.87 -5.26
N GLY A 99 6.51 -12.27 -6.41
CA GLY A 99 5.16 -11.91 -6.85
C GLY A 99 4.07 -12.50 -5.96
N TRP A 100 4.12 -13.81 -5.69
CA TRP A 100 3.12 -14.49 -4.87
C TRP A 100 3.16 -14.02 -3.40
N SER A 101 4.34 -13.83 -2.83
CA SER A 101 4.47 -13.26 -1.48
C SER A 101 3.90 -11.84 -1.40
N PHE A 102 4.08 -11.02 -2.44
CA PHE A 102 3.46 -9.69 -2.51
C PHE A 102 1.93 -9.77 -2.53
N VAL A 103 1.35 -10.64 -3.36
CA VAL A 103 -0.10 -10.85 -3.43
C VAL A 103 -0.66 -11.30 -2.09
N VAL A 104 -0.07 -12.34 -1.48
CA VAL A 104 -0.51 -12.85 -0.18
C VAL A 104 -0.41 -11.77 0.90
N GLY A 105 0.71 -11.04 0.95
CA GLY A 105 0.91 -9.96 1.91
C GLY A 105 -0.10 -8.82 1.76
N LYS A 106 -0.43 -8.43 0.52
CA LYS A 106 -1.44 -7.41 0.24
C LYS A 106 -2.85 -7.86 0.60
N THR A 107 -3.19 -9.13 0.37
CA THR A 107 -4.47 -9.71 0.79
C THR A 107 -4.60 -9.75 2.31
N ALA A 108 -3.56 -10.21 3.02
CA ALA A 108 -3.53 -10.19 4.48
C ALA A 108 -3.63 -8.76 5.03
N SER A 109 -2.96 -7.79 4.41
CA SER A 109 -3.07 -6.37 4.78
C SER A 109 -4.49 -5.84 4.59
N CYS A 110 -5.16 -6.19 3.49
CA CYS A 110 -6.55 -5.82 3.25
C CYS A 110 -7.48 -6.37 4.34
N ALA A 111 -7.32 -7.65 4.69
CA ALA A 111 -8.10 -8.28 5.75
C ALA A 111 -7.87 -7.60 7.11
N ALA A 112 -6.60 -7.34 7.48
CA ALA A 112 -6.26 -6.64 8.72
C ALA A 112 -6.88 -5.23 8.78
N MET A 113 -6.86 -4.51 7.66
CA MET A 113 -7.47 -3.17 7.55
C MET A 113 -8.98 -3.22 7.67
N ALA A 114 -9.63 -4.16 6.98
CA ALA A 114 -11.07 -4.33 7.05
C ALA A 114 -11.52 -4.68 8.48
N LEU A 115 -10.79 -5.57 9.15
CA LEU A 115 -11.05 -5.92 10.54
C LEU A 115 -10.86 -4.73 11.49
N THR A 116 -9.84 -3.90 11.25
CA THR A 116 -9.67 -2.63 11.96
C THR A 116 -10.92 -1.77 11.81
N VAL A 117 -11.41 -1.54 10.59
CA VAL A 117 -12.64 -0.77 10.34
C VAL A 117 -13.82 -1.37 11.10
N GLY A 118 -13.98 -2.70 11.04
CA GLY A 118 -15.04 -3.39 11.77
C GLY A 118 -14.96 -3.19 13.28
N ALA A 119 -13.76 -3.28 13.86
CA ALA A 119 -13.54 -3.09 15.29
C ALA A 119 -13.84 -1.66 15.75
N TYR A 120 -13.52 -0.64 14.94
CA TYR A 120 -13.80 0.75 15.30
C TYR A 120 -15.26 1.16 15.03
N ALA A 121 -15.88 0.68 13.95
CA ALA A 121 -17.22 1.10 13.56
C ALA A 121 -18.32 0.34 14.31
N TRP A 122 -18.18 -0.98 14.47
CA TRP A 122 -19.15 -1.81 15.20
C TRP A 122 -18.50 -3.07 15.78
N PRO A 123 -17.93 -3.01 17.00
CA PRO A 123 -17.22 -4.13 17.62
C PRO A 123 -18.03 -5.44 17.66
N GLY A 124 -19.32 -5.36 17.97
CA GLY A 124 -20.21 -6.53 18.05
C GLY A 124 -20.53 -7.21 16.71
N GLN A 125 -20.19 -6.60 15.57
CA GLN A 125 -20.39 -7.13 14.22
C GLN A 125 -19.19 -6.86 13.31
N ALA A 126 -17.99 -6.81 13.91
CA ALA A 126 -16.76 -6.39 13.23
C ALA A 126 -16.49 -7.17 11.93
N HIS A 127 -16.74 -8.49 11.90
CA HIS A 127 -16.55 -9.31 10.71
C HIS A 127 -17.51 -8.92 9.58
N THR A 128 -18.79 -8.67 9.90
CA THR A 128 -19.80 -8.26 8.90
C THR A 128 -19.44 -6.90 8.31
N VAL A 129 -19.06 -5.95 9.17
CA VAL A 129 -18.63 -4.61 8.72
C VAL A 129 -17.35 -4.68 7.89
N ALA A 130 -16.38 -5.51 8.28
CA ALA A 130 -15.15 -5.73 7.53
C ALA A 130 -15.43 -6.27 6.12
N VAL A 131 -16.25 -7.31 6.00
CA VAL A 131 -16.65 -7.88 4.70
C VAL A 131 -17.38 -6.85 3.85
N ALA A 132 -18.34 -6.12 4.44
CA ALA A 132 -19.05 -5.06 3.73
C ALA A 132 -18.11 -3.96 3.23
N ALA A 133 -17.12 -3.55 4.03
CA ALA A 133 -16.11 -2.57 3.65
C ALA A 133 -15.25 -3.06 2.48
N VAL A 134 -14.81 -4.33 2.51
CA VAL A 134 -14.06 -4.93 1.38
C VAL A 134 -14.92 -4.92 0.12
N VAL A 135 -16.14 -5.43 0.17
CA VAL A 135 -17.05 -5.49 -0.98
C VAL A 135 -17.33 -4.10 -1.55
N ALA A 136 -17.61 -3.11 -0.70
CA ALA A 136 -17.84 -1.74 -1.12
C ALA A 136 -16.60 -1.13 -1.80
N LEU A 137 -15.41 -1.31 -1.22
CA LEU A 137 -14.17 -0.81 -1.82
C LEU A 137 -13.82 -1.53 -3.13
N THR A 138 -14.07 -2.83 -3.23
CA THR A 138 -13.91 -3.58 -4.47
C THR A 138 -14.86 -3.04 -5.55
N ALA A 139 -16.13 -2.79 -5.23
CA ALA A 139 -17.09 -2.20 -6.15
C ALA A 139 -16.67 -0.80 -6.61
N VAL A 140 -16.18 0.05 -5.70
CA VAL A 140 -15.64 1.38 -6.03
C VAL A 140 -14.42 1.26 -6.96
N ASN A 141 -13.54 0.29 -6.73
CA ASN A 141 -12.36 0.07 -7.58
C ASN A 141 -12.76 -0.34 -9.01
N TYR A 142 -13.85 -1.10 -9.19
CA TYR A 142 -14.38 -1.39 -10.53
C TYR A 142 -14.92 -0.14 -11.25
N ALA A 143 -15.38 0.88 -10.51
CA ALA A 143 -15.90 2.13 -11.09
C ALA A 143 -14.81 3.15 -11.50
N GLY A 144 -13.52 2.82 -11.28
CA GLY A 144 -12.38 3.57 -11.80
C GLY A 144 -11.35 4.00 -10.75
N VAL A 145 -10.10 3.57 -10.94
CA VAL A 145 -8.96 3.79 -10.02
C VAL A 145 -8.64 5.28 -9.80
N GLN A 146 -8.95 6.16 -10.74
CA GLN A 146 -8.71 7.61 -10.59
C GLN A 146 -9.57 8.24 -9.49
N LYS A 147 -10.78 7.73 -9.24
CA LYS A 147 -11.62 8.20 -8.12
C LYS A 147 -11.01 7.80 -6.77
N SER A 148 -10.42 6.60 -6.69
CA SER A 148 -9.70 6.15 -5.49
C SER A 148 -8.48 7.01 -5.17
N ALA A 149 -7.75 7.49 -6.18
CA ALA A 149 -6.61 8.38 -5.96
C ALA A 149 -7.04 9.73 -5.36
N TRP A 150 -8.09 10.36 -5.88
CA TRP A 150 -8.63 11.61 -5.33
C TRP A 150 -9.19 11.43 -3.91
N LEU A 151 -9.91 10.34 -3.66
CA LEU A 151 -10.41 10.02 -2.32
C LEU A 151 -9.27 9.83 -1.32
N THR A 152 -8.20 9.13 -1.73
CA THR A 152 -7.01 8.92 -0.89
C THR A 152 -6.35 10.25 -0.51
N ARG A 153 -6.26 11.21 -1.43
CA ARG A 153 -5.72 12.56 -1.11
C ARG A 153 -6.51 13.25 -0.01
N GLY A 154 -7.84 13.23 -0.11
CA GLY A 154 -8.72 13.84 0.90
C GLY A 154 -8.54 13.18 2.28
N ILE A 155 -8.52 11.85 2.31
CA ILE A 155 -8.32 11.08 3.55
C ILE A 155 -6.96 11.42 4.17
N VAL A 156 -5.88 11.44 3.40
CA VAL A 156 -4.54 11.77 3.90
C VAL A 156 -4.50 13.18 4.49
N ALA A 157 -5.07 14.17 3.81
CA ALA A 157 -5.09 15.54 4.28
C ALA A 157 -5.82 15.65 5.64
N ILE A 158 -6.98 15.00 5.77
CA ILE A 158 -7.75 14.96 7.02
C ILE A 158 -6.94 14.27 8.13
N VAL A 159 -6.33 13.12 7.84
CA VAL A 159 -5.56 12.39 8.85
C VAL A 159 -4.35 13.20 9.32
N LEU A 160 -3.60 13.83 8.42
CA LEU A 160 -2.47 14.68 8.80
C LEU A 160 -2.92 15.87 9.66
N ALA A 161 -4.06 16.48 9.33
CA ALA A 161 -4.63 17.56 10.12
C ALA A 161 -5.03 17.10 11.53
N VAL A 162 -5.69 15.94 11.65
CA VAL A 162 -6.06 15.35 12.95
C VAL A 162 -4.82 15.02 13.77
N LEU A 163 -3.79 14.40 13.18
CA LEU A 163 -2.55 14.09 13.87
C LEU A 163 -1.83 15.34 14.36
N ALA A 164 -1.75 16.39 13.53
CA ALA A 164 -1.17 17.67 13.94
C ALA A 164 -1.95 18.31 15.10
N ALA A 165 -3.29 18.29 15.05
CA ALA A 165 -4.13 18.80 16.12
C ALA A 165 -3.92 18.02 17.44
N VAL A 166 -3.82 16.68 17.37
CA VAL A 166 -3.52 15.85 18.54
C VAL A 166 -2.16 16.22 19.13
N VAL A 167 -1.11 16.36 18.31
CA VAL A 167 0.24 16.74 18.77
C VAL A 167 0.21 18.10 19.47
N VAL A 168 -0.52 19.08 18.94
CA VAL A 168 -0.64 20.42 19.55
C VAL A 168 -1.47 20.41 20.83
N ALA A 169 -2.52 19.60 20.89
CA ALA A 169 -3.42 19.51 22.05
C ALA A 169 -2.91 18.58 23.16
N SER A 170 -1.90 17.75 22.89
CA SER A 170 -1.29 16.86 23.88
C SER A 170 -0.46 17.69 24.86
N PRO A 171 -0.83 17.77 26.16
CA PRO A 171 0.04 18.41 27.14
C PRO A 171 1.35 17.61 27.24
N THR A 172 2.48 18.29 27.05
CA THR A 172 3.83 17.77 27.27
C THR A 172 4.07 17.39 28.72
#